data_AF-A0A5C6YSG9-F1
#
_entry.id   AF-A0A5C6YSG9-F1
#
_cell.length_a   1.000
_cell.length_b   1.000
_cell.length_c   1.000
_cell.angle_alpha   90.00
_cell.angle_beta   90.00
_cell.angle_gamma   90.00
#
_symmetry.space_group_name_H-M   'P 1'
#
loop_
_entity.id
_entity.type
_entity.pdbx_description
1 polymer ?
#
loop_
_entity_poly.entity_id
_entity_poly.type
_entity_poly.pdbx_seq_one_letter_code
_entity_poly.pdbx_strand_id
1 'polypeptide(L)'
;MIGRLTFLLLVCIICFGSCKSKKTASKYKKKHTTERVVRVNQTVKEKDTKAEEPAVVEVPVNVSYSERVANYINTYAEIAKEEMLQYGIPASITLAQGILESGAGAGELTMKANNHFGIKCHTGWEGDSVYHDDDERGECFRKYKDPKYSYRDHSLFLTQRSRYQDLFKLRKDDYKGWAKGLRKAGYATDPKYPDKLIGIIERYNLTAYDDDVLGRKVSSIDPDDSKIGTYAVRAGDTLYSISRKFNLTVETLKEYNGLRGNNLSIGQVLYLHPVKNQ
;
A
#
# COMPACT_ATOMS: atom_id res chain seq x y z
N MET A 1 -78.43 11.79 5.36
CA MET A 1 -78.05 13.22 5.46
C MET A 1 -76.63 13.32 5.98
N ILE A 2 -75.91 14.26 5.37
CA ILE A 2 -74.51 14.69 5.56
C ILE A 2 -74.06 14.80 7.02
N GLY A 3 -72.79 14.49 7.29
CA GLY A 3 -72.10 14.95 8.50
C GLY A 3 -70.69 14.39 8.67
N ARG A 4 -69.70 15.10 8.13
CA ARG A 4 -68.25 14.85 8.27
C ARG A 4 -67.73 15.28 9.66
N LEU A 5 -66.48 14.85 9.94
CA LEU A 5 -65.35 15.62 10.48
C LEU A 5 -64.83 15.31 11.91
N THR A 6 -63.63 14.68 11.92
CA THR A 6 -62.40 14.99 12.69
C THR A 6 -62.32 14.97 14.23
N PHE A 7 -61.41 14.08 14.68
CA PHE A 7 -60.23 14.32 15.54
C PHE A 7 -60.43 14.80 16.99
N LEU A 8 -60.17 13.94 17.98
CA LEU A 8 -59.15 14.16 19.02
C LEU A 8 -58.90 12.94 19.92
N LEU A 9 -57.62 12.75 20.28
CA LEU A 9 -57.02 11.85 21.26
C LEU A 9 -57.78 11.69 22.59
N LEU A 10 -57.86 10.46 23.13
CA LEU A 10 -57.29 10.16 24.45
C LEU A 10 -57.01 8.67 24.68
N VAL A 11 -55.89 8.42 25.32
CA VAL A 11 -55.21 7.16 25.62
C VAL A 11 -55.86 6.42 26.80
N CYS A 12 -56.06 5.10 26.67
CA CYS A 12 -56.10 4.17 27.80
C CYS A 12 -55.57 2.77 27.39
N ILE A 13 -54.28 2.59 27.70
CA ILE A 13 -53.54 1.39 28.09
C ILE A 13 -54.40 0.14 28.32
N ILE A 14 -54.02 -1.01 27.72
CA ILE A 14 -53.86 -2.33 28.37
C ILE A 14 -53.39 -3.41 27.35
N CYS A 15 -52.22 -3.99 27.66
CA CYS A 15 -51.74 -5.35 27.38
C CYS A 15 -51.40 -5.83 25.95
N PHE A 16 -50.22 -5.46 25.45
CA PHE A 16 -49.47 -6.33 24.53
C PHE A 16 -48.76 -7.45 25.31
N GLY A 17 -49.29 -8.67 25.21
CA GLY A 17 -48.62 -9.90 25.63
C GLY A 17 -47.42 -10.20 24.74
N SER A 18 -46.23 -10.06 25.30
CA SER A 18 -44.95 -10.37 24.67
C SER A 18 -44.74 -11.89 24.59
N CYS A 19 -44.74 -12.47 23.39
CA CYS A 19 -44.20 -13.81 23.16
C CYS A 19 -42.66 -13.76 23.25
N LYS A 20 -42.13 -13.89 24.48
CA LYS A 20 -40.71 -14.14 24.74
C LYS A 20 -40.42 -15.64 24.63
N SER A 21 -39.68 -16.02 23.60
CA SER A 21 -39.00 -17.33 23.53
C SER A 21 -37.96 -17.41 24.64
N LYS A 22 -38.15 -18.33 25.61
CA LYS A 22 -37.14 -18.68 26.61
C LYS A 22 -35.99 -19.44 25.94
N LYS A 23 -34.83 -18.82 25.82
CA LYS A 23 -33.54 -19.51 25.70
C LYS A 23 -32.72 -19.19 26.94
N THR A 24 -32.52 -20.20 27.77
CA THR A 24 -31.76 -20.13 29.02
C THR A 24 -30.27 -20.06 28.68
N ALA A 25 -29.60 -18.96 29.02
CA ALA A 25 -28.15 -18.86 28.98
C ALA A 25 -27.57 -19.52 30.25
N SER A 26 -26.75 -20.55 30.09
CA SER A 26 -25.99 -21.12 31.21
C SER A 26 -24.85 -20.16 31.59
N LYS A 27 -24.79 -19.76 32.86
CA LYS A 27 -23.63 -19.04 33.40
C LYS A 27 -22.52 -20.06 33.63
N TYR A 28 -21.47 -20.01 32.81
CA TYR A 28 -20.25 -20.78 33.07
C TYR A 28 -19.48 -20.17 34.25
N LYS A 29 -19.50 -20.84 35.40
CA LYS A 29 -18.69 -20.51 36.58
C LYS A 29 -17.33 -21.18 36.39
N LYS A 30 -16.28 -20.42 36.06
CA LYS A 30 -14.92 -20.97 35.98
C LYS A 30 -14.45 -21.31 37.41
N LYS A 31 -14.30 -22.61 37.70
CA LYS A 31 -13.75 -23.13 38.96
C LYS A 31 -12.25 -22.82 39.01
N HIS A 32 -11.79 -22.09 40.01
CA HIS A 32 -10.36 -22.02 40.34
C HIS A 32 -9.97 -23.34 40.99
N THR A 33 -9.09 -24.10 40.34
CA THR A 33 -8.36 -25.19 40.97
C THR A 33 -6.99 -24.64 41.36
N THR A 34 -6.73 -24.56 42.65
CA THR A 34 -5.41 -24.26 43.21
C THR A 34 -4.58 -25.54 43.19
N GLU A 35 -3.53 -25.56 42.36
CA GLU A 35 -2.45 -26.54 42.50
C GLU A 35 -1.36 -25.99 43.41
N ARG A 36 -0.89 -26.83 44.32
CA ARG A 36 0.13 -26.55 45.33
C ARG A 36 1.50 -26.49 44.65
N VAL A 37 2.04 -25.29 44.46
CA VAL A 37 3.40 -25.11 43.95
C VAL A 37 4.40 -25.46 45.05
N VAL A 38 5.11 -26.57 44.87
CA VAL A 38 6.34 -26.90 45.60
C VAL A 38 7.42 -25.95 45.12
N ARG A 39 7.95 -25.10 46.02
CA ARG A 39 9.13 -24.27 45.74
C ARG A 39 10.35 -25.17 45.58
N VAL A 40 10.83 -25.31 44.35
CA VAL A 40 12.20 -25.73 44.07
C VAL A 40 13.00 -24.46 43.79
N ASN A 41 13.91 -24.11 44.70
CA ASN A 41 14.89 -23.05 44.48
C ASN A 41 15.93 -23.56 43.48
N GLN A 42 15.82 -23.14 42.22
CA GLN A 42 16.94 -23.15 41.29
C GLN A 42 17.25 -21.72 40.90
N THR A 43 18.41 -21.26 41.35
CA THR A 43 19.06 -20.03 40.89
C THR A 43 19.33 -20.13 39.39
N VAL A 44 18.55 -19.43 38.58
CA VAL A 44 18.86 -19.18 37.17
C VAL A 44 19.45 -17.79 37.08
N LYS A 45 20.70 -17.72 36.62
CA LYS A 45 21.40 -16.47 36.33
C LYS A 45 20.61 -15.68 35.28
N GLU A 46 20.27 -14.44 35.59
CA GLU A 46 19.81 -13.46 34.61
C GLU A 46 20.84 -13.37 33.48
N LYS A 47 20.40 -13.70 32.27
CA LYS A 47 21.12 -13.36 31.05
C LYS A 47 20.41 -12.15 30.48
N ASP A 48 21.01 -10.98 30.68
CA ASP A 48 20.63 -9.73 30.03
C ASP A 48 20.41 -9.98 28.53
N THR A 49 19.15 -10.00 28.12
CA THR A 49 18.79 -10.05 26.71
C THR A 49 18.38 -8.63 26.34
N LYS A 50 19.39 -7.85 25.95
CA LYS A 50 19.24 -6.56 25.29
C LYS A 50 18.29 -6.78 24.10
N ALA A 51 17.22 -6.01 24.03
CA ALA A 51 16.32 -6.02 22.88
C ALA A 51 17.14 -5.77 21.61
N GLU A 52 17.17 -6.75 20.70
CA GLU A 52 17.75 -6.55 19.38
C GLU A 52 16.92 -5.49 18.66
N GLU A 53 17.56 -4.36 18.43
CA GLU A 53 17.16 -3.30 17.52
C GLU A 53 16.85 -3.95 16.15
N PRO A 54 15.75 -3.57 15.48
CA PRO A 54 15.37 -4.21 14.22
C PRO A 54 16.52 -4.09 13.24
N ALA A 55 16.98 -5.25 12.73
CA ALA A 55 18.04 -5.32 11.75
C ALA A 55 17.72 -4.38 10.57
N VAL A 56 18.52 -3.32 10.45
CA VAL A 56 18.52 -2.46 9.27
C VAL A 56 18.90 -3.36 8.12
N VAL A 57 17.96 -3.60 7.21
CA VAL A 57 18.28 -4.26 5.94
C VAL A 57 19.18 -3.27 5.20
N GLU A 58 20.50 -3.46 5.32
CA GLU A 58 21.47 -2.68 4.55
C GLU A 58 21.24 -2.98 3.08
N VAL A 59 20.55 -2.06 2.40
CA VAL A 59 20.40 -2.11 0.95
C VAL A 59 21.81 -1.98 0.35
N PRO A 60 22.30 -2.96 -0.43
CA PRO A 60 23.65 -2.93 -0.95
C PRO A 60 23.88 -1.65 -1.76
N VAL A 61 25.00 -0.97 -1.49
CA VAL A 61 25.33 0.42 -1.89
C VAL A 61 25.44 0.63 -3.41
N ASN A 62 25.14 -0.38 -4.25
CA ASN A 62 25.28 -0.30 -5.71
C ASN A 62 24.07 -0.85 -6.51
N VAL A 63 22.87 -0.83 -5.94
CA VAL A 63 21.65 -1.16 -6.70
C VAL A 63 21.24 -0.02 -7.63
N SER A 64 20.95 -0.34 -8.90
CA SER A 64 20.46 0.63 -9.87
C SER A 64 19.15 1.29 -9.41
N TYR A 65 18.87 2.52 -9.84
CA TYR A 65 17.61 3.17 -9.47
C TYR A 65 16.38 2.35 -9.90
N SER A 66 16.44 1.71 -11.08
CA SER A 66 15.37 0.84 -11.55
C SER A 66 15.14 -0.38 -10.65
N GLU A 67 16.20 -0.95 -10.09
CA GLU A 67 16.15 -2.04 -9.11
C GLU A 67 15.54 -1.59 -7.78
N ARG A 68 15.94 -0.41 -7.28
CA ARG A 68 15.36 0.16 -6.08
C ARG A 68 13.85 0.37 -6.24
N VAL A 69 13.42 0.90 -7.38
CA VAL A 69 12.00 1.07 -7.68
C VAL A 69 11.29 -0.29 -7.75
N ALA A 70 11.88 -1.29 -8.44
CA ALA A 70 11.28 -2.63 -8.51
C ALA A 70 11.13 -3.27 -7.12
N ASN A 71 12.15 -3.17 -6.27
CA ASN A 71 12.12 -3.64 -4.89
C ASN A 71 11.05 -2.90 -4.08
N TYR A 72 11.00 -1.57 -4.19
CA TYR A 72 9.99 -0.75 -3.54
C TYR A 72 8.58 -1.19 -3.92
N ILE A 73 8.31 -1.38 -5.22
CA ILE A 73 7.02 -1.85 -5.71
C ILE A 73 6.69 -3.22 -5.13
N ASN A 74 7.62 -4.18 -5.18
CA ASN A 74 7.41 -5.52 -4.62
C ASN A 74 7.10 -5.50 -3.13
N THR A 75 7.77 -4.62 -2.37
CA THR A 75 7.57 -4.50 -0.92
C THR A 75 6.21 -3.88 -0.58
N TYR A 76 5.75 -2.87 -1.33
CA TYR A 76 4.62 -2.04 -0.92
C TYR A 76 3.35 -2.17 -1.76
N ALA A 77 3.37 -2.95 -2.84
CA ALA A 77 2.21 -3.09 -3.73
C ALA A 77 0.96 -3.60 -3.02
N GLU A 78 1.06 -4.61 -2.16
CA GLU A 78 -0.10 -5.13 -1.43
C GLU A 78 -0.68 -4.09 -0.47
N ILE A 79 0.17 -3.29 0.20
CA ILE A 79 -0.29 -2.19 1.05
C ILE A 79 -1.03 -1.15 0.20
N ALA A 80 -0.48 -0.75 -0.95
CA ALA A 80 -1.13 0.20 -1.83
C ALA A 80 -2.48 -0.30 -2.36
N LYS A 81 -2.60 -1.61 -2.65
CA LYS A 81 -3.87 -2.25 -3.03
C LYS A 81 -4.88 -2.25 -1.89
N GLU A 82 -4.46 -2.58 -0.67
CA GLU A 82 -5.31 -2.51 0.52
C GLU A 82 -5.83 -1.09 0.78
N GLU A 83 -4.99 -0.08 0.59
CA GLU A 83 -5.36 1.32 0.71
C GLU A 83 -6.32 1.76 -0.42
N MET A 84 -6.13 1.26 -1.64
CA MET A 84 -7.09 1.47 -2.74
C MET A 84 -8.46 0.87 -2.43
N LEU A 85 -8.49 -0.34 -1.88
CA LEU A 85 -9.72 -1.00 -1.47
C LEU A 85 -10.46 -0.21 -0.37
N GLN A 86 -9.72 0.25 0.64
CA GLN A 86 -10.30 0.90 1.82
C GLN A 86 -10.66 2.37 1.58
N TYR A 87 -9.83 3.11 0.84
CA TYR A 87 -9.93 4.57 0.72
C TYR A 87 -10.20 5.06 -0.71
N GLY A 88 -10.09 4.18 -1.72
CA GLY A 88 -10.46 4.51 -3.10
C GLY A 88 -9.43 5.31 -3.88
N ILE A 89 -8.21 5.46 -3.38
CA ILE A 89 -7.06 6.05 -4.10
C ILE A 89 -6.46 4.96 -5.00
N PRO A 90 -6.24 5.18 -6.30
CA PRO A 90 -5.62 4.18 -7.17
C PRO A 90 -4.29 3.70 -6.56
N ALA A 91 -4.09 2.38 -6.52
CA ALA A 91 -2.85 1.79 -6.02
C ALA A 91 -1.65 2.27 -6.83
N SER A 92 -1.83 2.48 -8.14
CA SER A 92 -0.83 3.05 -9.04
C SER A 92 -0.39 4.46 -8.61
N ILE A 93 -1.32 5.30 -8.17
CA ILE A 93 -1.05 6.65 -7.67
C ILE A 93 -0.30 6.60 -6.35
N THR A 94 -0.78 5.79 -5.39
CA THR A 94 -0.13 5.64 -4.09
C THR A 94 1.30 5.14 -4.25
N LEU A 95 1.55 4.13 -5.10
CA LEU A 95 2.91 3.64 -5.37
C LEU A 95 3.77 4.69 -6.06
N ALA A 96 3.25 5.39 -7.06
CA ALA A 96 4.01 6.39 -7.80
C ALA A 96 4.41 7.59 -6.92
N GLN A 97 3.51 8.07 -6.07
CA GLN A 97 3.82 9.09 -5.06
C GLN A 97 4.86 8.55 -4.09
N GLY A 98 4.65 7.36 -3.52
CA GLY A 98 5.62 6.73 -2.63
C GLY A 98 7.01 6.63 -3.26
N ILE A 99 7.12 6.18 -4.51
CA ILE A 99 8.40 6.11 -5.25
C ILE A 99 9.02 7.49 -5.42
N LEU A 100 8.23 8.49 -5.81
CA LEU A 100 8.72 9.84 -6.08
C LEU A 100 9.18 10.55 -4.80
N GLU A 101 8.32 10.60 -3.78
CA GLU A 101 8.55 11.36 -2.54
C GLU A 101 9.63 10.71 -1.67
N SER A 102 9.68 9.38 -1.59
CA SER A 102 10.68 8.67 -0.78
C SER A 102 11.99 8.39 -1.51
N GLY A 103 12.10 8.78 -2.79
CA GLY A 103 13.17 8.32 -3.66
C GLY A 103 13.27 6.80 -3.68
N ALA A 104 12.15 6.10 -3.92
CA ALA A 104 12.06 4.64 -3.84
C ALA A 104 12.62 4.07 -2.52
N GLY A 105 12.27 4.69 -1.40
CA GLY A 105 12.57 4.23 -0.05
C GLY A 105 13.94 4.61 0.51
N ALA A 106 14.82 5.21 -0.28
CA ALA A 106 16.18 5.56 0.17
C ALA A 106 16.35 7.03 0.59
N GLY A 107 15.27 7.81 0.57
CA GLY A 107 15.26 9.17 1.11
C GLY A 107 15.57 9.16 2.61
N GLU A 108 16.33 10.15 3.07
CA GLU A 108 16.76 10.24 4.47
C GLU A 108 15.58 10.23 5.44
N LEU A 109 14.53 11.02 5.16
CA LEU A 109 13.31 11.06 5.94
C LEU A 109 12.64 9.68 6.01
N THR A 110 12.58 8.96 4.89
CA THR A 110 12.00 7.62 4.83
C THR A 110 12.80 6.62 5.65
N MET A 111 14.13 6.62 5.52
CA MET A 111 15.00 5.70 6.27
C MET A 111 14.97 5.96 7.78
N LYS A 112 14.88 7.24 8.21
CA LYS A 112 14.88 7.61 9.63
C LYS A 112 13.52 7.51 10.30
N ALA A 113 12.44 7.67 9.54
CA ALA A 113 11.11 7.88 10.10
C ALA A 113 10.00 7.02 9.49
N ASN A 114 10.32 6.13 8.53
CA ASN A 114 9.34 5.40 7.73
C ASN A 114 8.28 6.31 7.10
N ASN A 115 8.62 7.58 6.82
CA ASN A 115 7.72 8.53 6.19
C ASN A 115 7.97 8.54 4.68
N HIS A 116 7.08 7.89 3.94
CA HIS A 116 7.24 7.64 2.51
C HIS A 116 6.66 8.76 1.63
N PHE A 117 5.84 9.64 2.21
CA PHE A 117 5.04 10.63 1.49
C PHE A 117 5.32 12.07 1.92
N GLY A 118 6.37 12.29 2.73
CA GLY A 118 6.76 13.63 3.19
C GLY A 118 5.69 14.31 4.07
N ILE A 119 4.89 13.54 4.83
CA ILE A 119 3.79 14.14 5.60
C ILE A 119 4.36 14.92 6.79
N LYS A 120 4.16 16.25 6.75
CA LYS A 120 4.55 17.19 7.81
C LYS A 120 3.68 17.03 9.06
N CYS A 121 4.21 17.45 10.20
CA CYS A 121 3.44 17.60 11.43
C CYS A 121 2.41 18.70 11.22
N HIS A 122 1.14 18.38 11.42
CA HIS A 122 0.05 19.35 11.39
C HIS A 122 -0.51 19.52 12.80
N THR A 123 -1.28 20.58 13.02
CA THR A 123 -1.99 20.81 14.29
C THR A 123 -2.77 19.55 14.70
N GLY A 124 -2.52 19.07 15.92
CA GLY A 124 -3.14 17.85 16.45
C GLY A 124 -2.40 16.54 16.16
N TRP A 125 -1.20 16.58 15.56
CA TRP A 125 -0.35 15.39 15.53
C TRP A 125 0.24 15.11 16.92
N GLU A 126 -0.12 13.96 17.49
CA GLU A 126 0.32 13.50 18.82
C GLU A 126 1.33 12.35 18.76
N GLY A 127 1.64 11.86 17.55
CA GLY A 127 2.57 10.76 17.34
C GLY A 127 4.03 11.18 17.32
N ASP A 128 4.91 10.20 17.14
CA ASP A 128 6.34 10.44 17.00
C ASP A 128 6.63 11.39 15.83
N SER A 129 7.70 12.17 15.96
CA SER A 129 8.12 13.15 14.95
C SER A 129 9.63 13.15 14.76
N VAL A 130 10.08 13.62 13.61
CA VAL A 130 11.49 13.90 13.30
C VAL A 130 11.59 15.29 12.69
N TYR A 131 12.69 15.99 12.97
CA TYR A 131 13.00 17.25 12.29
C TYR A 131 13.94 16.97 11.13
N HIS A 132 13.60 17.50 9.96
CA HIS A 132 14.36 17.35 8.72
C HIS A 132 14.25 18.65 7.92
N ASP A 133 15.32 19.01 7.21
CA ASP A 133 15.35 20.22 6.39
C ASP A 133 14.86 19.84 4.98
N ASP A 134 13.72 20.40 4.55
CA ASP A 134 13.11 20.14 3.23
C ASP A 134 12.86 21.45 2.47
N ASP A 135 11.75 22.14 2.74
CA ASP A 135 11.48 23.48 2.21
C ASP A 135 12.06 24.57 3.13
N GLU A 136 11.93 24.36 4.45
CA GLU A 136 12.45 25.23 5.49
C GLU A 136 13.36 24.45 6.44
N ARG A 137 14.21 25.19 7.16
CA ARG A 137 15.10 24.58 8.15
C ARG A 137 14.30 24.15 9.38
N GLY A 138 14.48 22.90 9.79
CA GLY A 138 13.88 22.34 11.00
C GLY A 138 12.39 22.08 10.86
N GLU A 139 11.92 21.66 9.68
CA GLU A 139 10.54 21.27 9.51
C GLU A 139 10.23 19.97 10.26
N CYS A 140 9.05 19.93 10.89
CA CYS A 140 8.59 18.75 11.60
C CYS A 140 7.89 17.80 10.63
N PHE A 141 8.34 16.55 10.63
CA PHE A 141 7.72 15.46 9.88
C PHE A 141 7.24 14.36 10.82
N ARG A 142 6.13 13.73 10.43
CA ARG A 142 5.59 12.58 11.17
C ARG A 142 6.55 11.41 11.08
N LYS A 143 6.69 10.67 12.18
CA LYS A 143 7.49 9.44 12.26
C LYS A 143 6.58 8.25 12.55
N TYR A 144 6.88 7.15 11.88
CA TYR A 144 6.09 5.93 11.94
C TYR A 144 6.96 4.75 12.35
N LYS A 145 6.36 3.83 13.10
CA LYS A 145 7.00 2.57 13.50
C LYS A 145 7.20 1.60 12.33
N ASP A 146 6.34 1.69 11.32
CA ASP A 146 6.28 0.79 10.17
C ASP A 146 5.79 1.58 8.94
N PRO A 147 6.36 1.36 7.75
CA PRO A 147 5.93 1.99 6.50
C PRO A 147 4.41 1.97 6.28
N LYS A 148 3.72 0.89 6.64
CA LYS A 148 2.26 0.75 6.43
C LYS A 148 1.46 1.89 7.08
N TYR A 149 1.95 2.44 8.21
CA TYR A 149 1.27 3.56 8.86
C TYR A 149 1.46 4.87 8.11
N SER A 150 2.57 5.05 7.39
CA SER A 150 2.75 6.20 6.49
C SER A 150 1.83 6.10 5.28
N TYR A 151 1.62 4.90 4.72
CA TYR A 151 0.64 4.65 3.66
C TYR A 151 -0.79 4.95 4.13
N ARG A 152 -1.15 4.44 5.31
CA ARG A 152 -2.45 4.72 5.93
C ARG A 152 -2.66 6.22 6.16
N ASP A 153 -1.65 6.90 6.71
CA ASP A 153 -1.77 8.32 7.00
C ASP A 153 -1.84 9.16 5.71
N HIS A 154 -1.14 8.76 4.65
CA HIS A 154 -1.31 9.34 3.32
C HIS A 154 -2.74 9.19 2.79
N SER A 155 -3.34 8.00 2.93
CA SER A 155 -4.73 7.78 2.54
C SER A 155 -5.71 8.64 3.35
N LEU A 156 -5.51 8.74 4.66
CA LEU A 156 -6.31 9.60 5.54
C LEU A 156 -6.12 11.08 5.18
N PHE A 157 -4.89 11.50 4.88
CA PHE A 157 -4.58 12.88 4.48
C PHE A 157 -5.34 13.28 3.21
N LEU A 158 -5.40 12.41 2.20
CA LEU A 158 -6.15 12.68 0.97
C LEU A 158 -7.67 12.59 1.19
N THR A 159 -8.15 11.60 1.93
CA THR A 159 -9.59 11.39 2.14
C THR A 159 -10.25 12.39 3.08
N GLN A 160 -9.53 12.93 4.07
CA GLN A 160 -10.13 13.81 5.08
C GLN A 160 -10.09 15.29 4.69
N ARG A 161 -9.24 15.69 3.75
CA ARG A 161 -9.10 17.10 3.37
C ARG A 161 -10.03 17.46 2.21
N SER A 162 -10.84 18.49 2.42
CA SER A 162 -11.85 18.95 1.45
C SER A 162 -11.26 19.27 0.07
N ARG A 163 -10.04 19.81 0.01
CA ARG A 163 -9.34 20.17 -1.24
C ARG A 163 -9.11 18.99 -2.20
N TYR A 164 -9.10 17.76 -1.69
CA TYR A 164 -8.88 16.55 -2.49
C TYR A 164 -10.16 15.80 -2.87
N GLN A 165 -11.34 16.22 -2.38
CA GLN A 165 -12.59 15.44 -2.55
C GLN A 165 -13.00 15.23 -4.00
N ASP A 166 -12.67 16.18 -4.89
CA ASP A 166 -12.95 16.04 -6.32
C ASP A 166 -12.19 14.88 -6.97
N LEU A 167 -11.05 14.46 -6.42
CA LEU A 167 -10.31 13.30 -6.90
C LEU A 167 -11.12 12.01 -6.75
N PHE A 168 -11.87 11.87 -5.67
CA PHE A 168 -12.66 10.68 -5.37
C PHE A 168 -13.94 10.58 -6.22
N LYS A 169 -14.25 11.59 -7.03
CA LYS A 169 -15.29 11.54 -8.07
C LYS A 169 -14.78 10.93 -9.37
N LEU A 170 -13.46 10.88 -9.56
CA LEU A 170 -12.84 10.24 -10.71
C LEU A 170 -12.99 8.73 -10.62
N ARG A 171 -12.85 8.06 -11.77
CA ARG A 171 -12.76 6.60 -11.77
C ARG A 171 -11.49 6.17 -11.02
N LYS A 172 -11.58 5.04 -10.33
CA LYS A 172 -10.47 4.45 -9.55
C LYS A 172 -9.30 3.96 -10.40
N ASP A 173 -9.41 4.00 -11.73
CA ASP A 173 -8.35 3.68 -12.68
C ASP A 173 -7.91 4.87 -13.53
N ASP A 174 -8.47 6.07 -13.29
CA ASP A 174 -8.08 7.29 -14.01
C ASP A 174 -6.83 7.93 -13.38
N TYR A 175 -5.72 7.21 -13.39
CA TYR A 175 -4.47 7.70 -12.80
C TYR A 175 -3.99 9.02 -13.41
N LYS A 176 -4.30 9.29 -14.69
CA LYS A 176 -3.96 10.56 -15.35
C LYS A 176 -4.77 11.72 -14.79
N GLY A 177 -6.09 11.51 -14.59
CA GLY A 177 -6.95 12.47 -13.91
C GLY A 177 -6.51 12.70 -12.47
N TRP A 178 -6.18 11.63 -11.74
CA TRP A 178 -5.66 11.70 -10.38
C TRP A 178 -4.36 12.50 -10.28
N ALA A 179 -3.37 12.21 -11.12
CA ALA A 179 -2.08 12.92 -11.13
C ALA A 179 -2.25 14.43 -11.38
N LYS A 180 -3.10 14.80 -12.34
CA LYS A 180 -3.43 16.21 -12.63
C LYS A 180 -4.21 16.86 -11.49
N GLY A 181 -5.17 16.13 -10.93
CA GLY A 181 -6.02 16.58 -9.84
C GLY A 181 -5.24 16.78 -8.53
N LEU A 182 -4.27 15.93 -8.21
CA LEU A 182 -3.40 16.06 -7.04
C LEU A 182 -2.62 17.37 -7.07
N ARG A 183 -2.00 17.69 -8.22
CA ARG A 183 -1.34 18.99 -8.41
C ARG A 183 -2.34 20.14 -8.32
N LYS A 184 -3.47 20.06 -9.03
CA LYS A 184 -4.50 21.12 -9.02
C LYS A 184 -5.04 21.38 -7.61
N ALA A 185 -5.24 20.33 -6.83
CA ALA A 185 -5.65 20.38 -5.44
C ALA A 185 -4.53 20.96 -4.57
N GLY A 186 -3.27 20.92 -5.02
CA GLY A 186 -2.09 21.54 -4.43
C GLY A 186 -1.33 20.63 -3.46
N TYR A 187 -1.23 19.35 -3.82
CA TYR A 187 -0.32 18.39 -3.19
C TYR A 187 1.14 18.78 -3.44
N ALA A 188 1.47 19.21 -4.66
CA ALA A 188 2.80 19.66 -5.07
C ALA A 188 2.71 20.95 -5.89
N THR A 189 3.74 21.80 -5.79
CA THR A 189 3.85 23.05 -6.54
C THR A 189 4.45 22.85 -7.94
N ASP A 190 5.25 21.79 -8.13
CA ASP A 190 5.95 21.50 -9.38
C ASP A 190 4.97 21.32 -10.57
N PRO A 191 5.08 22.13 -11.64
CA PRO A 191 4.26 21.98 -12.85
C PRO A 191 4.37 20.61 -13.51
N LYS A 192 5.53 19.94 -13.39
CA LYS A 192 5.79 18.62 -13.98
C LYS A 192 5.36 17.47 -13.08
N TYR A 193 4.83 17.73 -11.89
CA TYR A 193 4.40 16.69 -10.95
C TYR A 193 3.46 15.64 -11.59
N PRO A 194 2.41 16.02 -12.36
CA PRO A 194 1.55 15.04 -12.99
C PRO A 194 2.30 14.15 -13.99
N ASP A 195 3.17 14.73 -14.81
CA ASP A 195 3.94 14.00 -15.82
C ASP A 195 4.96 13.04 -15.19
N LYS A 196 5.56 13.44 -14.05
CA LYS A 196 6.44 12.57 -13.26
C LYS A 196 5.68 11.34 -12.75
N LEU A 197 4.50 11.53 -12.15
CA LEU A 197 3.68 10.42 -11.66
C LEU A 197 3.23 9.52 -12.81
N ILE A 198 2.69 10.10 -13.89
CA ILE A 198 2.26 9.36 -15.08
C ILE A 198 3.43 8.56 -15.65
N GLY A 199 4.61 9.16 -15.76
CA GLY A 199 5.82 8.50 -16.26
C GLY A 199 6.27 7.32 -15.39
N ILE A 200 6.17 7.43 -14.05
CA ILE A 200 6.46 6.32 -13.14
C ILE A 200 5.42 5.20 -13.32
N ILE A 201 4.13 5.56 -13.34
CA ILE A 201 3.03 4.59 -13.49
C ILE A 201 3.15 3.81 -14.78
N GLU A 202 3.40 4.48 -15.91
CA GLU A 202 3.51 3.86 -17.22
C GLU A 202 4.80 3.03 -17.34
N ARG A 203 5.95 3.56 -16.89
CA ARG A 203 7.25 2.87 -16.96
C ARG A 203 7.27 1.57 -16.17
N TYR A 204 6.58 1.52 -15.04
CA TYR A 204 6.53 0.33 -14.18
C TYR A 204 5.19 -0.41 -14.26
N ASN A 205 4.33 -0.07 -15.22
CA ASN A 205 3.02 -0.72 -15.40
C ASN A 205 2.21 -0.83 -14.09
N LEU A 206 2.19 0.24 -13.29
CA LEU A 206 1.56 0.21 -11.95
C LEU A 206 0.03 0.09 -12.01
N THR A 207 -0.58 0.38 -13.17
CA THR A 207 -2.02 0.16 -13.40
C THR A 207 -2.44 -1.30 -13.25
N ALA A 208 -1.50 -2.25 -13.40
CA ALA A 208 -1.78 -3.66 -13.14
C ALA A 208 -2.27 -3.92 -11.70
N TYR A 209 -1.86 -3.09 -10.73
CA TYR A 209 -2.33 -3.19 -9.35
C TYR A 209 -3.73 -2.59 -9.16
N ASP A 210 -4.07 -1.55 -9.92
CA ASP A 210 -5.44 -1.04 -9.96
C ASP A 210 -6.39 -2.07 -10.57
N ASP A 211 -5.98 -2.69 -11.67
CA ASP A 211 -6.77 -3.70 -12.37
C ASP A 211 -7.02 -4.94 -11.51
N ASP A 212 -6.01 -5.39 -10.76
CA ASP A 212 -6.13 -6.49 -9.80
C ASP A 212 -7.18 -6.17 -8.72
N VAL A 213 -7.10 -4.98 -8.11
CA VAL A 213 -8.09 -4.51 -7.12
C VAL A 213 -9.50 -4.39 -7.71
N LEU A 214 -9.61 -3.98 -8.97
CA LEU A 214 -10.88 -3.84 -9.68
C LEU A 214 -11.40 -5.17 -10.26
N GLY A 215 -10.71 -6.29 -10.02
CA GLY A 215 -11.12 -7.62 -10.48
C GLY A 215 -11.07 -7.79 -12.01
N ARG A 216 -10.29 -6.94 -12.70
CA ARG A 216 -10.09 -7.09 -14.15
C ARG A 216 -9.07 -8.18 -14.34
N LYS A 217 -9.50 -9.30 -14.94
CA LYS A 217 -8.57 -10.37 -15.33
C LYS A 217 -7.54 -9.78 -16.28
N VAL A 218 -6.31 -9.61 -15.80
CA VAL A 218 -5.13 -9.61 -16.67
C VAL A 218 -5.25 -10.91 -17.46
N SER A 219 -5.34 -10.84 -18.78
CA SER A 219 -5.42 -12.04 -19.62
C SER A 219 -4.19 -12.89 -19.28
N SER A 220 -4.38 -13.90 -18.44
CA SER A 220 -3.38 -14.89 -18.13
C SER A 220 -3.01 -15.48 -19.48
N ILE A 221 -1.79 -15.21 -19.92
CA ILE A 221 -1.18 -15.98 -21.00
C ILE A 221 -1.36 -17.43 -20.58
N ASP A 222 -2.00 -18.21 -21.46
CA ASP A 222 -2.20 -19.63 -21.26
C ASP A 222 -0.81 -20.24 -21.01
N PRO A 223 -0.55 -20.89 -19.87
CA PRO A 223 0.77 -21.46 -19.54
C PRO A 223 1.22 -22.56 -20.52
N ASP A 224 0.39 -22.89 -21.52
CA ASP A 224 0.59 -23.90 -22.56
C ASP A 224 0.90 -23.32 -23.97
N ASP A 225 1.34 -22.06 -24.11
CA ASP A 225 1.92 -21.65 -25.41
C ASP A 225 3.41 -21.98 -25.45
N SER A 226 3.70 -23.23 -25.83
CA SER A 226 5.02 -23.80 -26.13
C SER A 226 5.79 -23.09 -27.28
N LYS A 227 5.36 -21.90 -27.70
CA LYS A 227 6.15 -21.04 -28.58
C LYS A 227 7.31 -20.43 -27.82
N ILE A 228 8.46 -20.41 -28.49
CA ILE A 228 9.62 -19.66 -28.04
C ILE A 228 9.26 -18.17 -28.08
N GLY A 229 8.67 -17.68 -26.99
CA GLY A 229 8.30 -16.29 -26.82
C GLY A 229 9.57 -15.48 -26.59
N THR A 230 9.92 -14.65 -27.57
CA THR A 230 10.93 -13.62 -27.37
C THR A 230 10.32 -12.24 -27.37
N TYR A 231 10.97 -11.30 -26.69
CA TYR A 231 10.54 -9.91 -26.62
C TYR A 231 11.71 -8.98 -26.93
N ALA A 232 11.54 -8.12 -27.94
CA ALA A 232 12.49 -7.04 -28.21
C ALA A 232 12.20 -5.85 -27.30
N VAL A 233 13.16 -5.52 -26.44
CA VAL A 233 13.11 -4.39 -25.51
C VAL A 233 12.83 -3.09 -26.26
N ARG A 234 11.87 -2.30 -25.76
CA ARG A 234 11.47 -1.01 -26.30
C ARG A 234 11.97 0.13 -25.41
N ALA A 235 11.97 1.34 -25.97
CA ALA A 235 12.30 2.54 -25.21
C ALA A 235 11.37 2.67 -23.99
N GLY A 236 11.95 2.81 -22.80
CA GLY A 236 11.22 2.92 -21.53
C GLY A 236 10.97 1.59 -20.82
N ASP A 237 11.25 0.45 -21.43
CA ASP A 237 11.10 -0.84 -20.77
C ASP A 237 12.13 -1.02 -19.64
N THR A 238 11.65 -1.63 -18.57
CA THR A 238 12.45 -2.14 -17.45
C THR A 238 12.22 -3.65 -17.32
N LEU A 239 13.16 -4.39 -16.72
CA LEU A 239 12.94 -5.80 -16.41
C LEU A 239 11.65 -6.02 -15.63
N TYR A 240 11.33 -5.13 -14.69
CA TYR A 240 10.09 -5.16 -13.94
C TYR A 240 8.86 -5.03 -14.85
N SER A 241 8.81 -4.01 -15.72
CA SER A 241 7.67 -3.81 -16.62
C SER A 241 7.47 -4.99 -17.59
N ILE A 242 8.56 -5.57 -18.09
CA ILE A 242 8.54 -6.73 -18.97
C ILE A 242 8.07 -7.96 -18.21
N SER A 243 8.61 -8.20 -17.01
CA SER A 243 8.23 -9.34 -16.19
C SER A 243 6.74 -9.28 -15.85
N ARG A 244 6.22 -8.12 -15.45
CA ARG A 244 4.78 -7.93 -15.21
C ARG A 244 3.94 -8.15 -16.46
N LYS A 245 4.40 -7.67 -17.62
CA LYS A 245 3.69 -7.84 -18.90
C LYS A 245 3.54 -9.31 -19.31
N PHE A 246 4.54 -10.13 -19.02
CA PHE A 246 4.55 -11.56 -19.37
C PHE A 246 4.28 -12.48 -18.18
N ASN A 247 3.81 -11.94 -17.06
CA ASN A 247 3.54 -12.67 -15.82
C ASN A 247 4.74 -13.51 -15.31
N LEU A 248 5.95 -12.97 -15.46
CA LEU A 248 7.19 -13.50 -14.94
C LEU A 248 7.65 -12.70 -13.73
N THR A 249 8.46 -13.32 -12.88
CA THR A 249 9.26 -12.57 -11.90
C THR A 249 10.45 -11.93 -12.61
N VAL A 250 10.96 -10.81 -12.07
CA VAL A 250 12.21 -10.21 -12.58
C VAL A 250 13.36 -11.22 -12.55
N GLU A 251 13.42 -12.05 -11.49
CA GLU A 251 14.47 -13.04 -11.33
C GLU A 251 14.37 -14.17 -12.35
N THR A 252 13.16 -14.68 -12.61
CA THR A 252 12.89 -15.66 -13.68
C THR A 252 13.28 -15.10 -15.06
N LEU A 253 12.92 -13.86 -15.35
CA LEU A 253 13.28 -13.21 -16.62
C LEU A 253 14.81 -13.06 -16.75
N LYS A 254 15.51 -12.73 -15.66
CA LYS A 254 16.99 -12.66 -15.65
C LYS A 254 17.61 -14.03 -15.86
N GLU A 255 17.10 -15.05 -15.18
CA GLU A 255 17.56 -16.43 -15.27
C GLU A 255 17.48 -16.94 -16.72
N TYR A 256 16.34 -16.74 -17.38
CA TYR A 256 16.14 -17.17 -18.77
C TYR A 256 17.11 -16.51 -19.77
N ASN A 257 17.63 -15.33 -19.42
CA ASN A 257 18.44 -14.50 -20.28
C ASN A 257 19.90 -14.39 -19.83
N GLY A 258 20.30 -15.12 -18.78
CA GLY A 258 21.64 -15.03 -18.19
C GLY A 258 22.02 -13.62 -17.72
N LEU A 259 21.04 -12.79 -17.35
CA LEU A 259 21.26 -11.40 -16.98
C LEU A 259 21.78 -11.30 -15.54
N ARG A 260 22.96 -10.70 -15.38
CA ARG A 260 23.57 -10.45 -14.06
C ARG A 260 23.07 -9.18 -13.39
N GLY A 261 22.38 -8.31 -14.13
CA GLY A 261 21.85 -7.04 -13.64
C GLY A 261 20.65 -6.58 -14.45
N ASN A 262 20.24 -5.34 -14.22
CA ASN A 262 18.95 -4.84 -14.73
C ASN A 262 19.04 -3.93 -15.96
N ASN A 263 20.25 -3.82 -16.54
CA ASN A 263 20.48 -3.02 -17.73
C ASN A 263 19.89 -3.72 -18.96
N LEU A 264 19.07 -2.99 -19.70
CA LEU A 264 18.48 -3.44 -20.96
C LEU A 264 18.86 -2.47 -22.07
N SER A 265 19.19 -3.01 -23.24
CA SER A 265 19.40 -2.20 -24.44
C SER A 265 18.14 -2.20 -25.30
N ILE A 266 17.78 -1.06 -25.90
CA ILE A 266 16.68 -1.02 -26.86
C ILE A 266 17.01 -1.97 -28.02
N GLY A 267 16.04 -2.82 -28.39
CA GLY A 267 16.21 -3.87 -29.38
C GLY A 267 16.83 -5.17 -28.85
N GLN A 268 17.29 -5.22 -27.59
CA GLN A 268 17.73 -6.46 -26.95
C GLN A 268 16.59 -7.47 -26.95
N VAL A 269 16.86 -8.68 -27.43
CA VAL A 269 15.87 -9.76 -27.47
C VAL A 269 15.97 -10.56 -26.17
N LEU A 270 14.85 -10.69 -25.46
CA LEU A 270 14.74 -11.47 -24.22
C LEU A 270 13.90 -12.73 -24.46
N TYR A 271 14.36 -13.86 -23.95
CA TYR A 271 13.60 -15.11 -23.83
C TYR A 271 12.61 -15.03 -22.67
N LEU A 272 11.37 -15.44 -22.91
CA LEU A 272 10.27 -15.42 -21.93
C LEU A 272 9.99 -16.81 -21.32
N HIS A 273 10.80 -17.81 -21.66
CA HIS A 273 10.73 -19.18 -21.14
C HIS A 273 12.17 -19.70 -20.93
N PRO A 274 12.36 -20.81 -20.20
CA PRO A 274 13.68 -21.40 -20.03
C PRO A 274 14.27 -21.78 -21.39
N VAL A 275 15.52 -21.37 -21.62
CA VAL A 275 16.31 -21.90 -22.73
C VAL A 275 16.83 -23.26 -22.27
N LYS A 276 16.28 -24.35 -22.82
CA LYS A 276 16.86 -25.68 -22.59
C LYS A 276 18.26 -25.68 -23.21
N ASN A 277 19.29 -25.70 -22.38
CA ASN A 277 20.64 -26.00 -22.85
C ASN A 277 20.62 -27.46 -23.36
N GLN A 278 20.81 -27.64 -24.66
CA GLN A 278 21.14 -28.94 -25.25
C GLN A 278 22.57 -29.31 -24.91
#